data_AF-A0A559QUG0-F1
#
_entry.id   AF-A0A559QUG0-F1
#
_cell.length_a   1.000
_cell.length_b   1.000
_cell.length_c   1.000
_cell.angle_alpha   90.00
_cell.angle_beta   90.00
_cell.angle_gamma   90.00
#
_symmetry.space_group_name_H-M   'P 1'
#
loop_
_entity.id
_entity.type
_entity.pdbx_description
1 polymer ?
#
loop_
_entity_poly.entity_id
_entity_poly.type
_entity_poly.pdbx_seq_one_letter_code
_entity_poly.pdbx_strand_id
1 'polypeptide(L)'
;MSILQKYCLPVLLFVLAGCTSQTPKLPDAAVKPVVTLDSSEIFNLHSEIVNEDYRIQVRLPASYSSNTTKQYPIIIKVDGQWDFLLATSAYNCIYFDGQMPETLFIGIDWANYEGNIHQIRSRDLLPSPVSYFEGSGNAKKFIEVLQRDILPQLAQRYRLNGQNYLLGGSWGAVFTTYALLQSPELFDGAIAIGGGYEPFEAAFDTVIDQFTVNPDLRDKRLYLGIGRYDEVAPSVLRLADKIESAKLSGLQVKLNYLEGFGHSGMNIPGYAGGYQFLFQRPVVTVTKQVLKHYRGTYKIKGEGDDKLLISVVDGALVARPQEGEPLTLQAKSQTEFYHPGSFYNAIFAGNNVTIETFFGVTEFEKISR
;
A
#
# COMPACT_ATOMS: atom_id res chain seq x y z
N MET A 1 66.97 -44.66 -57.95
CA MET A 1 67.47 -44.59 -56.56
C MET A 1 66.87 -43.35 -55.90
N SER A 2 65.79 -43.54 -55.12
CA SER A 2 65.08 -42.46 -54.43
C SER A 2 65.74 -42.12 -53.10
N ILE A 3 65.80 -40.83 -52.78
CA ILE A 3 66.22 -40.29 -51.49
C ILE A 3 65.02 -40.11 -50.56
N LEU A 4 65.30 -40.36 -49.29
CA LEU A 4 64.55 -40.18 -48.04
C LEU A 4 63.50 -39.06 -48.03
N GLN A 5 62.38 -39.31 -47.35
CA GLN A 5 62.10 -38.81 -45.99
C GLN A 5 60.69 -39.26 -45.57
N LYS A 6 60.54 -39.86 -44.38
CA LYS A 6 59.38 -39.66 -43.48
C LYS A 6 59.54 -40.41 -42.15
N TYR A 7 59.95 -39.63 -41.16
CA TYR A 7 59.55 -39.57 -39.75
C TYR A 7 59.21 -40.87 -38.99
N CYS A 8 60.12 -41.22 -38.07
CA CYS A 8 59.90 -42.10 -36.93
C CYS A 8 59.05 -41.41 -35.85
N LEU A 9 58.05 -42.13 -35.35
CA LEU A 9 57.25 -41.79 -34.17
C LEU A 9 57.86 -42.50 -32.95
N PRO A 10 58.35 -41.81 -31.90
CA PRO A 10 58.69 -42.47 -30.66
C PRO A 10 57.49 -42.46 -29.70
N VAL A 11 57.20 -43.64 -29.18
CA VAL A 11 56.27 -43.91 -28.07
C VAL A 11 56.69 -43.08 -26.84
N LEU A 12 55.83 -42.16 -26.42
CA LEU A 12 56.02 -41.38 -25.19
C LEU A 12 55.40 -42.14 -24.01
N LEU A 13 56.22 -42.56 -23.06
CA LEU A 13 55.76 -43.05 -21.75
C LEU A 13 55.01 -41.91 -21.04
N PHE A 14 53.72 -42.12 -20.75
CA PHE A 14 52.96 -41.27 -19.84
C PHE A 14 53.43 -41.50 -18.40
N VAL A 15 54.18 -40.54 -17.86
CA VAL A 15 54.38 -40.41 -16.42
C VAL A 15 53.08 -39.87 -15.83
N LEU A 16 52.39 -40.68 -15.04
CA LEU A 16 51.27 -40.26 -14.19
C LEU A 16 51.79 -39.33 -13.09
N ALA A 17 52.00 -38.05 -13.42
CA ALA A 17 52.11 -37.00 -12.43
C ALA A 17 50.70 -36.80 -11.83
N GLY A 18 50.54 -37.18 -10.57
CA GLY A 18 49.34 -36.89 -9.80
C GLY A 18 49.13 -35.39 -9.68
N CYS A 19 48.39 -34.81 -10.62
CA CYS A 19 47.76 -33.51 -10.44
C CYS A 19 46.70 -33.65 -9.35
N THR A 20 47.08 -33.40 -8.09
CA THR A 20 46.11 -33.04 -7.07
C THR A 20 45.46 -31.74 -7.53
N SER A 21 44.25 -31.82 -8.07
CA SER A 21 43.38 -30.67 -8.26
C SER A 21 43.00 -30.13 -6.89
N GLN A 22 43.86 -29.27 -6.34
CA GLN A 22 43.44 -28.37 -5.27
C GLN A 22 42.43 -27.42 -5.93
N THR A 23 41.14 -27.71 -5.78
CA THR A 23 40.10 -26.71 -5.99
C THR A 23 40.48 -25.51 -5.13
N PRO A 24 40.71 -24.32 -5.70
CA PRO A 24 41.01 -23.16 -4.88
C PRO A 24 39.85 -22.99 -3.90
N LYS A 25 40.16 -23.10 -2.62
CA LYS A 25 39.22 -22.77 -1.54
C LYS A 25 38.85 -21.32 -1.78
N LEU A 26 37.61 -21.06 -2.22
CA LEU A 26 37.08 -19.70 -2.24
C LEU A 26 37.31 -19.13 -0.83
N PRO A 27 37.86 -17.91 -0.71
CA PRO A 27 37.95 -17.28 0.60
C PRO A 27 36.56 -17.32 1.24
N ASP A 28 36.48 -17.63 2.55
CA ASP A 28 35.22 -17.60 3.29
C ASP A 28 34.48 -16.32 2.87
N ALA A 29 33.31 -16.49 2.26
CA ALA A 29 32.59 -15.38 1.69
C ALA A 29 32.36 -14.38 2.82
N ALA A 30 33.04 -13.22 2.74
CA ALA A 30 32.86 -12.17 3.73
C ALA A 30 31.36 -11.95 3.88
N VAL A 31 30.87 -12.00 5.13
CA VAL A 31 29.46 -11.79 5.43
C VAL A 31 29.08 -10.45 4.80
N LYS A 32 28.28 -10.48 3.74
CA LYS A 32 27.87 -9.27 3.04
C LYS A 32 27.08 -8.41 4.03
N PRO A 33 27.31 -7.09 4.08
CA PRO A 33 26.49 -6.21 4.90
C PRO A 33 25.01 -6.43 4.60
N VAL A 34 24.21 -6.63 5.64
CA VAL A 34 22.76 -6.78 5.52
C VAL A 34 22.15 -5.38 5.45
N VAL A 35 21.39 -5.11 4.39
CA VAL A 35 20.59 -3.89 4.31
C VAL A 35 19.29 -4.12 5.10
N THR A 36 19.10 -3.34 6.15
CA THR A 36 17.87 -3.35 6.95
C THR A 36 16.92 -2.25 6.51
N LEU A 37 15.62 -2.46 6.69
CA LEU A 37 14.62 -1.42 6.51
C LEU A 37 14.44 -0.67 7.84
N ASP A 38 14.61 0.65 7.84
CA ASP A 38 14.46 1.45 9.05
C ASP A 38 13.04 1.37 9.62
N SER A 39 12.94 1.46 10.95
CA SER A 39 11.67 1.44 11.68
C SER A 39 10.79 0.23 11.29
N SER A 40 11.43 -0.92 11.04
CA SER A 40 10.75 -2.16 10.73
C SER A 40 11.05 -3.26 11.74
N GLU A 41 10.10 -4.16 11.90
CA GLU A 41 10.23 -5.36 12.74
C GLU A 41 9.50 -6.54 12.11
N ILE A 42 9.87 -7.74 12.56
CA ILE A 42 9.27 -8.99 12.12
C ILE A 42 9.05 -9.89 13.33
N PHE A 43 7.87 -10.48 13.43
CA PHE A 43 7.53 -11.43 14.49
C PHE A 43 6.47 -12.43 14.00
N ASN A 44 6.34 -13.54 14.70
CA ASN A 44 5.30 -14.52 14.40
C ASN A 44 4.08 -14.32 15.30
N LEU A 45 2.90 -14.62 14.78
CA LEU A 45 1.63 -14.57 15.46
C LEU A 45 0.90 -15.89 15.21
N HIS A 46 0.61 -16.61 16.29
CA HIS A 46 -0.14 -17.86 16.23
C HIS A 46 -1.65 -17.60 16.15
N SER A 47 -2.32 -18.23 15.18
CA SER A 47 -3.77 -18.22 15.07
C SER A 47 -4.38 -19.47 15.68
N GLU A 48 -5.25 -19.29 16.66
CA GLU A 48 -6.01 -20.39 17.28
C GLU A 48 -7.13 -20.90 16.37
N ILE A 49 -7.58 -20.10 15.41
CA ILE A 49 -8.68 -20.44 14.49
C ILE A 49 -8.26 -21.51 13.48
N VAL A 50 -7.03 -21.40 12.96
CA VAL A 50 -6.48 -22.34 11.96
C VAL A 50 -5.32 -23.16 12.50
N ASN A 51 -4.86 -22.89 13.72
CA ASN A 51 -3.68 -23.51 14.36
C ASN A 51 -2.42 -23.36 13.49
N GLU A 52 -2.15 -22.14 13.05
CA GLU A 52 -1.04 -21.79 12.14
C GLU A 52 -0.32 -20.52 12.59
N ASP A 53 0.97 -20.44 12.29
CA ASP A 53 1.77 -19.25 12.56
C ASP A 53 1.86 -18.35 11.32
N TYR A 54 1.38 -17.12 11.46
CA TYR A 54 1.57 -16.05 10.49
C TYR A 54 2.80 -15.23 10.86
N ARG A 55 3.65 -14.95 9.87
CA ARG A 55 4.75 -14.00 10.03
C ARG A 55 4.24 -12.61 9.68
N ILE A 56 4.44 -11.70 10.61
CA ILE A 56 4.01 -10.31 10.54
C ILE A 56 5.25 -9.44 10.36
N GLN A 57 5.27 -8.71 9.25
CA GLN A 57 6.27 -7.69 8.96
C GLN A 57 5.63 -6.32 9.22
N VAL A 58 6.27 -5.45 10.00
CA VAL A 58 5.73 -4.13 10.31
C VAL A 58 6.72 -3.06 9.89
N ARG A 59 6.22 -1.99 9.28
CA ARG A 59 6.97 -0.74 9.08
C ARG A 59 6.20 0.41 9.71
N LEU A 60 6.86 1.09 10.63
CA LEU A 60 6.32 2.23 11.36
C LEU A 60 6.54 3.54 10.57
N PRO A 61 5.61 4.50 10.65
CA PRO A 61 5.79 5.82 10.08
C PRO A 61 6.83 6.65 10.86
N ALA A 62 7.40 7.66 10.22
CA ALA A 62 8.54 8.41 10.75
C ALA A 62 8.25 9.08 12.10
N SER A 63 7.03 9.58 12.31
CA SER A 63 6.67 10.22 13.58
C SER A 63 6.34 9.23 14.70
N TYR A 64 6.32 7.92 14.46
CA TYR A 64 5.81 6.96 15.45
C TYR A 64 6.55 7.05 16.79
N SER A 65 7.87 7.24 16.80
CA SER A 65 8.62 7.33 18.06
C SER A 65 8.54 8.72 18.70
N SER A 66 8.38 9.79 17.91
CA SER A 66 8.41 11.18 18.39
C SER A 66 7.02 11.72 18.75
N ASN A 67 5.95 11.19 18.17
CA ASN A 67 4.57 11.56 18.44
C ASN A 67 3.84 10.40 19.15
N THR A 68 3.83 10.46 20.48
CA THR A 68 3.31 9.38 21.34
C THR A 68 1.79 9.36 21.45
N THR A 69 1.09 10.40 20.97
CA THR A 69 -0.38 10.50 21.05
C THR A 69 -1.05 10.24 19.69
N LYS A 70 -0.32 10.39 18.58
CA LYS A 70 -0.85 10.10 17.25
C LYS A 70 -1.17 8.63 17.08
N GLN A 71 -2.33 8.38 16.48
CA GLN A 71 -2.81 7.07 16.04
C GLN A 71 -2.81 7.02 14.52
N TYR A 72 -2.60 5.83 13.96
CA TYR A 72 -2.34 5.65 12.53
C TYR A 72 -3.31 4.65 11.89
N PRO A 73 -3.71 4.86 10.63
CA PRO A 73 -4.31 3.80 9.82
C PRO A 73 -3.28 2.71 9.53
N ILE A 74 -3.76 1.52 9.16
CA ILE A 74 -2.91 0.42 8.69
C ILE A 74 -3.23 0.04 7.24
N ILE A 75 -2.19 -0.33 6.48
CA ILE A 75 -2.33 -1.10 5.24
C ILE A 75 -1.82 -2.52 5.48
N ILE A 76 -2.70 -3.49 5.29
CA ILE A 76 -2.43 -4.92 5.40
C ILE A 76 -2.11 -5.48 4.02
N LYS A 77 -0.85 -5.81 3.80
CA LYS A 77 -0.36 -6.49 2.61
C LYS A 77 -0.37 -8.00 2.84
N VAL A 78 -1.33 -8.70 2.23
CA VAL A 78 -1.25 -10.17 2.11
C VAL A 78 -0.14 -10.54 1.13
N ASP A 79 0.46 -11.72 1.25
CA ASP A 79 1.69 -12.08 0.54
C ASP A 79 2.86 -11.12 0.88
N GLY A 80 3.14 -10.94 2.17
CA GLY A 80 4.21 -10.09 2.67
C GLY A 80 5.61 -10.49 2.18
N GLN A 81 5.84 -11.76 1.90
CA GLN A 81 7.15 -12.32 1.50
C GLN A 81 7.67 -11.82 0.15
N TRP A 82 6.79 -11.31 -0.73
CA TRP A 82 7.20 -10.84 -2.06
C TRP A 82 7.33 -9.33 -2.15
N ASP A 83 6.23 -8.61 -1.87
CA ASP A 83 6.12 -7.18 -2.22
C ASP A 83 6.00 -6.26 -1.01
N PHE A 84 6.31 -6.71 0.22
CA PHE A 84 6.24 -5.83 1.40
C PHE A 84 7.20 -4.62 1.27
N LEU A 85 8.44 -4.85 0.83
CA LEU A 85 9.40 -3.77 0.58
C LEU A 85 8.92 -2.81 -0.52
N LEU A 86 8.37 -3.32 -1.62
CA LEU A 86 7.80 -2.50 -2.69
C LEU A 86 6.62 -1.66 -2.17
N ALA A 87 5.68 -2.30 -1.47
CA ALA A 87 4.50 -1.65 -0.90
C ALA A 87 4.90 -0.47 0.00
N THR A 88 5.90 -0.68 0.86
CA THR A 88 6.36 0.38 1.76
C THR A 88 7.28 1.41 1.10
N SER A 89 7.96 1.08 0.00
CA SER A 89 8.87 2.02 -0.67
C SER A 89 8.12 3.13 -1.42
N ALA A 90 6.97 2.79 -2.02
CA ALA A 90 6.11 3.77 -2.68
C ALA A 90 5.51 4.81 -1.71
N TYR A 91 5.33 4.45 -0.44
CA TYR A 91 4.73 5.31 0.59
C TYR A 91 5.46 6.64 0.78
N ASN A 92 6.79 6.66 0.86
CA ASN A 92 7.53 7.86 1.23
C ASN A 92 7.28 9.02 0.26
N CYS A 93 7.24 8.74 -1.05
CA CYS A 93 7.00 9.76 -2.07
C CYS A 93 5.56 10.29 -2.01
N ILE A 94 4.58 9.39 -1.91
CA ILE A 94 3.15 9.76 -1.82
C ILE A 94 2.86 10.53 -0.53
N TYR A 95 3.52 10.16 0.57
CA TYR A 95 3.48 10.89 1.82
C TYR A 95 4.12 12.27 1.69
N PHE A 96 5.32 12.39 1.12
CA PHE A 96 6.00 13.67 0.90
C PHE A 96 5.15 14.68 0.10
N ASP A 97 4.38 14.18 -0.87
CA ASP A 97 3.48 14.99 -1.68
C ASP A 97 2.13 15.31 -0.98
N GLY A 98 1.95 14.89 0.27
CA GLY A 98 0.74 15.15 1.06
C GLY A 98 -0.50 14.39 0.59
N GLN A 99 -0.31 13.31 -0.17
CA GLN A 99 -1.37 12.56 -0.82
C GLN A 99 -1.88 11.36 0.00
N MET A 100 -1.18 11.01 1.07
CA MET A 100 -1.64 10.06 2.07
C MET A 100 -1.14 10.45 3.47
N PRO A 101 -1.86 10.07 4.54
CA PRO A 101 -1.39 10.30 5.89
C PRO A 101 -0.26 9.32 6.25
N GLU A 102 0.41 9.58 7.38
CA GLU A 102 1.29 8.58 7.96
C GLU A 102 0.52 7.28 8.24
N THR A 103 1.07 6.16 7.79
CA THR A 103 0.39 4.87 7.77
C THR A 103 1.34 3.76 8.23
N LEU A 104 0.86 2.85 9.08
CA LEU A 104 1.59 1.62 9.41
C LEU A 104 1.38 0.59 8.29
N PHE A 105 2.46 -0.04 7.85
CA PHE A 105 2.38 -1.14 6.89
C PHE A 105 2.55 -2.48 7.59
N ILE A 106 1.63 -3.40 7.34
CA ILE A 106 1.59 -4.73 7.94
C ILE A 106 1.64 -5.76 6.81
N GLY A 107 2.79 -6.41 6.61
CA GLY A 107 2.94 -7.55 5.73
C GLY A 107 2.54 -8.83 6.46
N ILE A 108 1.72 -9.65 5.83
CA ILE A 108 1.30 -10.95 6.38
C ILE A 108 1.70 -12.04 5.39
N ASP A 109 2.46 -13.02 5.89
CA ASP A 109 2.75 -14.26 5.20
C ASP A 109 2.85 -15.42 6.22
N TRP A 110 3.28 -16.60 5.80
CA TRP A 110 3.24 -17.83 6.62
C TRP A 110 4.63 -18.15 7.18
N ALA A 111 4.74 -18.27 8.51
CA ALA A 111 6.03 -18.32 9.20
C ALA A 111 6.80 -19.64 9.00
N ASN A 112 6.08 -20.76 9.04
CA ASN A 112 6.68 -22.10 9.08
C ASN A 112 6.37 -22.93 7.83
N TYR A 113 6.02 -22.27 6.72
CA TYR A 113 5.59 -22.99 5.53
C TYR A 113 6.78 -23.49 4.70
N GLU A 114 7.00 -24.80 4.73
CA GLU A 114 7.97 -25.49 3.88
C GLU A 114 7.20 -26.23 2.76
N GLY A 115 7.28 -25.74 1.51
CA GLY A 115 6.62 -26.39 0.39
C GLY A 115 6.20 -25.46 -0.75
N ASN A 116 5.14 -25.84 -1.45
CA ASN A 116 4.56 -25.02 -2.51
C ASN A 116 3.74 -23.86 -1.93
N ILE A 117 4.30 -22.65 -1.92
CA ILE A 117 3.64 -21.46 -1.36
C ILE A 117 2.21 -21.25 -1.89
N HIS A 118 1.91 -21.70 -3.12
CA HIS A 118 0.57 -21.62 -3.68
C HIS A 118 -0.46 -22.50 -2.96
N GLN A 119 -0.05 -23.61 -2.34
CA GLN A 119 -0.93 -24.47 -1.55
C GLN A 119 -1.49 -23.69 -0.34
N ILE A 120 -0.64 -23.08 0.48
CA ILE A 120 -1.10 -22.33 1.65
C ILE A 120 -1.77 -20.99 1.26
N ARG A 121 -1.30 -20.33 0.19
CA ARG A 121 -1.98 -19.17 -0.39
C ARG A 121 -3.39 -19.51 -0.85
N SER A 122 -3.58 -20.66 -1.51
CA SER A 122 -4.90 -21.05 -2.03
C SER A 122 -5.91 -21.35 -0.92
N ARG A 123 -5.44 -21.80 0.25
CA ARG A 123 -6.25 -21.96 1.46
C ARG A 123 -6.77 -20.59 1.90
N ASP A 124 -5.88 -19.63 2.13
CA ASP A 124 -6.24 -18.38 2.82
C ASP A 124 -6.77 -17.29 1.88
N LEU A 125 -6.38 -17.28 0.60
CA LEU A 125 -6.67 -16.16 -0.31
C LEU A 125 -7.82 -16.42 -1.28
N LEU A 126 -8.24 -17.67 -1.46
CA LEU A 126 -9.31 -17.99 -2.39
C LEU A 126 -10.66 -18.11 -1.67
N PRO A 127 -11.74 -17.51 -2.21
CA PRO A 127 -13.06 -17.54 -1.58
C PRO A 127 -13.82 -18.84 -1.82
N SER A 128 -13.40 -19.66 -2.79
CA SER A 128 -13.94 -20.99 -3.02
C SER A 128 -12.87 -22.00 -3.45
N PRO A 129 -13.11 -23.31 -3.27
CA PRO A 129 -12.12 -24.33 -3.59
C PRO A 129 -11.79 -24.40 -5.08
N VAL A 130 -10.54 -24.78 -5.38
CA VAL A 130 -10.05 -25.07 -6.74
C VAL A 130 -9.52 -26.50 -6.82
N SER A 131 -9.64 -27.13 -7.99
CA SER A 131 -9.35 -28.56 -8.17
C SER A 131 -7.89 -28.96 -7.99
N TYR A 132 -6.96 -28.01 -8.12
CA TYR A 132 -5.53 -28.25 -8.13
C TYR A 132 -4.84 -27.98 -6.78
N PHE A 133 -5.57 -27.50 -5.76
CA PHE A 133 -5.07 -27.37 -4.39
C PHE A 133 -6.11 -27.88 -3.38
N GLU A 134 -5.80 -29.00 -2.74
CA GLU A 134 -6.64 -29.58 -1.70
C GLU A 134 -6.75 -28.62 -0.50
N GLY A 135 -7.94 -28.44 0.08
CA GLY A 135 -8.13 -27.53 1.21
C GLY A 135 -8.04 -26.03 0.85
N SER A 136 -8.04 -25.68 -0.43
CA SER A 136 -8.21 -24.30 -0.90
C SER A 136 -9.60 -23.74 -0.58
N GLY A 137 -9.78 -22.42 -0.71
CA GLY A 137 -11.11 -21.80 -0.65
C GLY A 137 -11.57 -21.36 0.75
N ASN A 138 -10.65 -21.14 1.68
CA ASN A 138 -10.94 -20.79 3.06
C ASN A 138 -10.76 -19.28 3.35
N ALA A 139 -10.88 -18.38 2.36
CA ALA A 139 -10.72 -16.93 2.58
C ALA A 139 -11.60 -16.38 3.71
N LYS A 140 -12.82 -16.88 3.87
CA LYS A 140 -13.68 -16.49 4.99
C LYS A 140 -13.06 -16.80 6.35
N LYS A 141 -12.41 -17.97 6.52
CA LYS A 141 -11.68 -18.30 7.75
C LYS A 141 -10.48 -17.39 7.95
N PHE A 142 -9.77 -17.03 6.88
CA PHE A 142 -8.65 -16.10 7.00
C PHE A 142 -9.11 -14.68 7.38
N ILE A 143 -10.30 -14.24 6.96
CA ILE A 143 -10.93 -13.01 7.49
C ILE A 143 -11.20 -13.14 9.00
N GLU A 144 -11.68 -14.29 9.47
CA GLU A 144 -11.87 -14.53 10.91
C GLU A 144 -10.54 -14.49 11.68
N VAL A 145 -9.45 -15.04 11.11
CA VAL A 145 -8.08 -14.92 11.66
C VAL A 145 -7.67 -13.45 11.77
N LEU A 146 -7.88 -12.66 10.72
CA LEU A 146 -7.59 -11.22 10.75
C LEU A 146 -8.39 -10.53 11.86
N GLN A 147 -9.69 -10.79 11.93
CA GLN A 147 -10.60 -10.15 12.87
C GLN A 147 -10.31 -10.49 14.34
N ARG A 148 -10.02 -11.77 14.64
CA ARG A 148 -10.04 -12.29 16.01
C ARG A 148 -8.65 -12.53 16.59
N ASP A 149 -7.66 -12.83 15.74
CA ASP A 149 -6.31 -13.16 16.19
C ASP A 149 -5.32 -12.04 15.86
N ILE A 150 -5.28 -11.57 14.60
CA ILE A 150 -4.24 -10.64 14.14
C ILE A 150 -4.53 -9.19 14.54
N LEU A 151 -5.66 -8.62 14.14
CA LEU A 151 -5.98 -7.20 14.37
C LEU A 151 -6.04 -6.84 15.87
N PRO A 152 -6.62 -7.66 16.77
CA PRO A 152 -6.60 -7.35 18.20
C PRO A 152 -5.18 -7.28 18.77
N GLN A 153 -4.30 -8.19 18.37
CA GLN A 153 -2.91 -8.17 18.83
C GLN A 153 -2.12 -7.00 18.23
N LEU A 154 -2.37 -6.60 16.98
CA LEU A 154 -1.79 -5.39 16.41
C LEU A 154 -2.24 -4.14 17.16
N ALA A 155 -3.53 -4.04 17.51
CA ALA A 155 -4.07 -2.91 18.28
C ALA A 155 -3.51 -2.84 19.71
N GLN A 156 -3.08 -3.97 20.30
CA GLN A 156 -2.37 -3.99 21.58
C GLN A 156 -0.91 -3.52 21.46
N ARG A 157 -0.25 -3.82 20.34
CA ARG A 157 1.16 -3.48 20.10
C ARG A 157 1.35 -2.06 19.54
N TYR A 158 0.38 -1.55 18.79
CA TYR A 158 0.51 -0.31 18.04
C TYR A 158 -0.63 0.69 18.29
N ARG A 159 -0.32 1.98 18.12
CA ARG A 159 -1.31 3.07 18.18
C ARG A 159 -2.10 3.17 16.87
N LEU A 160 -3.19 2.41 16.78
CA LEU A 160 -4.03 2.34 15.59
C LEU A 160 -5.28 3.21 15.76
N ASN A 161 -5.74 3.85 14.67
CA ASN A 161 -6.96 4.67 14.67
C ASN A 161 -8.22 3.90 14.27
N GLY A 162 -8.10 2.59 14.04
CA GLY A 162 -9.19 1.71 13.62
C GLY A 162 -9.40 1.61 12.11
N GLN A 163 -8.71 2.43 11.30
CA GLN A 163 -8.82 2.36 9.84
C GLN A 163 -7.93 1.26 9.26
N ASN A 164 -8.53 0.25 8.61
CA ASN A 164 -7.82 -0.91 8.09
C ASN A 164 -8.00 -1.00 6.57
N TYR A 165 -6.90 -0.91 5.84
CA TYR A 165 -6.89 -1.05 4.38
C TYR A 165 -6.21 -2.34 3.96
N LEU A 166 -6.67 -2.91 2.87
CA LEU A 166 -6.12 -4.15 2.31
C LEU A 166 -5.29 -3.85 1.04
N LEU A 167 -4.21 -4.59 0.84
CA LEU A 167 -3.35 -4.51 -0.33
C LEU A 167 -3.01 -5.93 -0.81
N GLY A 168 -3.33 -6.25 -2.07
CA GLY A 168 -3.14 -7.59 -2.62
C GLY A 168 -2.89 -7.59 -4.12
N GLY A 169 -2.07 -8.55 -4.57
CA GLY A 169 -1.80 -8.80 -5.98
C GLY A 169 -2.14 -10.24 -6.37
N SER A 170 -2.59 -10.49 -7.60
CA SER A 170 -2.95 -11.84 -8.08
C SER A 170 -4.05 -12.47 -7.18
N TRP A 171 -3.87 -13.67 -6.62
CA TRP A 171 -4.83 -14.19 -5.61
C TRP A 171 -4.96 -13.32 -4.37
N GLY A 172 -3.95 -12.54 -4.02
CA GLY A 172 -4.08 -11.51 -2.98
C GLY A 172 -5.13 -10.47 -3.38
N ALA A 173 -5.23 -10.07 -4.65
CA ALA A 173 -6.26 -9.15 -5.12
C ALA A 173 -7.67 -9.77 -5.09
N VAL A 174 -7.77 -11.08 -5.36
CA VAL A 174 -9.00 -11.86 -5.16
C VAL A 174 -9.43 -11.80 -3.70
N PHE A 175 -8.51 -12.12 -2.78
CA PHE A 175 -8.76 -12.06 -1.34
C PHE A 175 -9.18 -10.66 -0.88
N THR A 176 -8.40 -9.62 -1.21
CA THR A 176 -8.64 -8.28 -0.66
C THR A 176 -9.96 -7.69 -1.14
N THR A 177 -10.35 -7.97 -2.38
CA THR A 177 -11.67 -7.61 -2.90
C THR A 177 -12.77 -8.39 -2.18
N TYR A 178 -12.62 -9.72 -2.06
CA TYR A 178 -13.61 -10.55 -1.37
C TYR A 178 -13.77 -10.14 0.09
N ALA A 179 -12.67 -9.90 0.81
CA ALA A 179 -12.67 -9.53 2.22
C ALA A 179 -13.33 -8.17 2.48
N LEU A 180 -13.09 -7.17 1.63
CA LEU A 180 -13.76 -5.87 1.72
C LEU A 180 -15.29 -6.01 1.58
N LEU A 181 -15.75 -6.84 0.65
CA LEU A 181 -17.18 -7.05 0.41
C LEU A 181 -17.81 -7.99 1.46
N GLN A 182 -17.07 -8.98 1.94
CA GLN A 182 -17.58 -9.98 2.89
C GLN A 182 -17.66 -9.44 4.34
N SER A 183 -16.76 -8.53 4.70
CA SER A 183 -16.66 -7.95 6.05
C SER A 183 -16.33 -6.44 5.99
N PRO A 184 -17.23 -5.61 5.42
CA PRO A 184 -17.00 -4.17 5.27
C PRO A 184 -16.89 -3.42 6.60
N GLU A 185 -17.37 -3.98 7.70
CA GLU A 185 -17.17 -3.46 9.05
C GLU A 185 -15.70 -3.53 9.51
N LEU A 186 -14.91 -4.42 8.92
CA LEU A 186 -13.52 -4.66 9.30
C LEU A 186 -12.53 -3.82 8.49
N PHE A 187 -12.88 -3.48 7.25
CA PHE A 187 -11.97 -2.86 6.28
C PHE A 187 -12.57 -1.59 5.68
N ASP A 188 -11.75 -0.56 5.50
CA ASP A 188 -12.13 0.74 4.94
C ASP A 188 -11.85 0.87 3.45
N GLY A 189 -11.03 -0.03 2.92
CA GLY A 189 -10.81 -0.12 1.49
C GLY A 189 -9.80 -1.18 1.12
N ALA A 190 -9.68 -1.41 -0.19
CA ALA A 190 -8.76 -2.38 -0.75
C ALA A 190 -8.09 -1.85 -2.02
N ILE A 191 -6.81 -2.18 -2.16
CA ILE A 191 -6.05 -2.09 -3.41
C ILE A 191 -5.85 -3.52 -3.90
N ALA A 192 -6.45 -3.83 -5.04
CA ALA A 192 -6.47 -5.14 -5.65
C ALA A 192 -5.87 -5.04 -7.06
N ILE A 193 -4.69 -5.63 -7.24
CA ILE A 193 -3.91 -5.53 -8.48
C ILE A 193 -3.86 -6.89 -9.20
N GLY A 194 -4.32 -6.96 -10.44
CA GLY A 194 -4.19 -8.16 -11.27
C GLY A 194 -4.97 -9.38 -10.75
N GLY A 195 -6.18 -9.20 -10.22
CA GLY A 195 -7.00 -10.28 -9.70
C GLY A 195 -7.61 -11.18 -10.79
N GLY A 196 -7.36 -12.49 -10.71
CA GLY A 196 -8.04 -13.50 -11.53
C GLY A 196 -9.34 -13.96 -10.87
N TYR A 197 -10.44 -13.26 -11.13
CA TYR A 197 -11.73 -13.46 -10.46
C TYR A 197 -12.63 -14.53 -11.08
N GLU A 198 -12.37 -14.92 -12.34
CA GLU A 198 -13.23 -15.79 -13.15
C GLU A 198 -13.59 -17.13 -12.48
N PRO A 199 -12.65 -17.85 -11.83
CA PRO A 199 -13.00 -19.10 -11.14
C PRO A 199 -13.90 -18.91 -9.90
N PHE A 200 -14.06 -17.66 -9.45
CA PHE A 200 -14.68 -17.28 -8.19
C PHE A 200 -15.95 -16.43 -8.37
N GLU A 201 -16.48 -16.33 -9.59
CA GLU A 201 -17.61 -15.45 -9.91
C GLU A 201 -18.82 -15.70 -8.99
N ALA A 202 -19.15 -16.96 -8.71
CA ALA A 202 -20.26 -17.32 -7.81
C ALA A 202 -20.05 -16.83 -6.37
N ALA A 203 -18.81 -16.81 -5.88
CA ALA A 203 -18.49 -16.27 -4.56
C ALA A 203 -18.64 -14.74 -4.54
N PHE A 204 -18.25 -14.06 -5.61
CA PHE A 204 -18.46 -12.62 -5.77
C PHE A 204 -19.94 -12.26 -5.91
N ASP A 205 -20.71 -13.04 -6.67
CA ASP A 205 -22.17 -12.89 -6.76
C ASP A 205 -22.81 -12.95 -5.37
N THR A 206 -22.43 -13.96 -4.59
CA THR A 206 -22.96 -14.15 -3.23
C THR A 206 -22.69 -12.95 -2.32
N VAL A 207 -21.49 -12.35 -2.34
CA VAL A 207 -21.17 -11.19 -1.47
C VAL A 207 -21.75 -9.89 -2.00
N ILE A 208 -21.83 -9.72 -3.33
CA ILE A 208 -22.46 -8.54 -3.94
C ILE A 208 -23.96 -8.53 -3.65
N ASP A 209 -24.62 -9.69 -3.76
CA ASP A 209 -26.06 -9.82 -3.54
C ASP A 209 -26.47 -9.50 -2.10
N GLN A 210 -25.58 -9.66 -1.11
CA GLN A 210 -25.86 -9.28 0.29
C GLN A 210 -26.17 -7.79 0.44
N PHE A 211 -25.57 -6.94 -0.39
CA PHE A 211 -25.77 -5.49 -0.38
C PHE A 211 -27.04 -5.05 -1.12
N THR A 212 -27.73 -5.95 -1.82
CA THR A 212 -29.08 -5.64 -2.35
C THR A 212 -30.11 -5.51 -1.22
N VAL A 213 -29.83 -6.13 -0.07
CA VAL A 213 -30.71 -6.14 1.12
C VAL A 213 -30.19 -5.18 2.20
N ASN A 214 -28.86 -5.10 2.40
CA ASN A 214 -28.23 -4.21 3.36
C ASN A 214 -27.11 -3.38 2.68
N PRO A 215 -27.44 -2.23 2.07
CA PRO A 215 -26.59 -1.61 1.06
C PRO A 215 -25.42 -0.79 1.60
N ASP A 216 -25.07 -0.88 2.88
CA ASP A 216 -24.23 0.13 3.49
C ASP A 216 -22.73 -0.19 3.44
N LEU A 217 -22.09 0.19 2.33
CA LEU A 217 -20.64 0.26 2.19
C LEU A 217 -20.14 1.70 2.40
N ARG A 218 -20.73 2.45 3.34
CA ARG A 218 -20.37 3.85 3.68
C ARG A 218 -18.86 4.09 3.59
N ASP A 219 -18.50 4.97 2.66
CA ASP A 219 -17.15 5.49 2.42
C ASP A 219 -16.07 4.43 2.12
N LYS A 220 -16.46 3.21 1.72
CA LYS A 220 -15.49 2.18 1.32
C LYS A 220 -14.89 2.48 -0.04
N ARG A 221 -13.60 2.19 -0.19
CA ARG A 221 -12.86 2.44 -1.44
C ARG A 221 -12.23 1.17 -1.98
N LEU A 222 -12.55 0.82 -3.22
CA LEU A 222 -11.96 -0.31 -3.94
C LEU A 222 -11.17 0.19 -5.16
N TYR A 223 -9.86 -0.01 -5.15
CA TYR A 223 -9.00 0.23 -6.30
C TYR A 223 -8.71 -1.10 -7.01
N LEU A 224 -9.08 -1.18 -8.29
CA LEU A 224 -8.80 -2.30 -9.18
C LEU A 224 -7.72 -1.88 -10.19
N GLY A 225 -6.51 -2.41 -10.06
CA GLY A 225 -5.41 -2.16 -11.01
C GLY A 225 -5.19 -3.35 -11.93
N ILE A 226 -4.97 -3.11 -13.23
CA ILE A 226 -4.71 -4.18 -14.21
C ILE A 226 -3.80 -3.71 -15.34
N GLY A 227 -2.79 -4.49 -15.69
CA GLY A 227 -1.86 -4.19 -16.80
C GLY A 227 -2.46 -4.45 -18.18
N ARG A 228 -2.14 -3.61 -19.18
CA ARG A 228 -2.61 -3.78 -20.59
C ARG A 228 -2.28 -5.13 -21.19
N TYR A 229 -1.14 -5.69 -20.83
CA TYR A 229 -0.64 -6.93 -21.42
C TYR A 229 -0.92 -8.17 -20.56
N ASP A 230 -1.66 -8.00 -19.46
CA ASP A 230 -1.97 -9.12 -18.58
C ASP A 230 -3.14 -9.96 -19.13
N GLU A 231 -2.92 -11.27 -19.16
CA GLU A 231 -3.91 -12.26 -19.59
C GLU A 231 -5.15 -12.28 -18.68
N VAL A 232 -5.03 -11.90 -17.40
CA VAL A 232 -6.19 -11.84 -16.50
C VAL A 232 -7.02 -10.56 -16.66
N ALA A 233 -6.66 -9.66 -17.58
CA ALA A 233 -7.37 -8.40 -17.74
C ALA A 233 -8.88 -8.53 -17.99
N PRO A 234 -9.36 -9.43 -18.87
CA PRO A 234 -10.80 -9.66 -19.04
C PRO A 234 -11.50 -10.04 -17.72
N SER A 235 -10.81 -10.75 -16.83
CA SER A 235 -11.34 -11.14 -15.52
C SER A 235 -11.59 -9.93 -14.60
N VAL A 236 -10.61 -9.01 -14.53
CA VAL A 236 -10.74 -7.77 -13.74
C VAL A 236 -11.85 -6.88 -14.29
N LEU A 237 -11.92 -6.72 -15.62
CA LEU A 237 -12.95 -5.90 -16.26
C LEU A 237 -14.36 -6.44 -15.99
N ARG A 238 -14.59 -7.76 -16.12
CA ARG A 238 -15.88 -8.37 -15.81
C ARG A 238 -16.32 -8.15 -14.37
N LEU A 239 -15.40 -8.26 -13.40
CA LEU A 239 -15.72 -7.97 -12.01
C LEU A 239 -16.06 -6.48 -11.81
N ALA A 240 -15.27 -5.58 -12.40
CA ALA A 240 -15.51 -4.14 -12.29
C ALA A 240 -16.92 -3.76 -12.82
N ASP A 241 -17.28 -4.28 -14.01
CA ASP A 241 -18.61 -4.08 -14.61
C ASP A 241 -19.72 -4.63 -13.72
N LYS A 242 -19.49 -5.78 -13.08
CA LYS A 242 -20.44 -6.41 -12.15
C LYS A 242 -20.67 -5.54 -10.91
N ILE A 243 -19.60 -5.05 -10.27
CA ILE A 243 -19.69 -4.18 -9.09
C ILE A 243 -20.36 -2.84 -9.45
N GLU A 244 -20.00 -2.24 -10.59
CA GLU A 244 -20.62 -1.00 -11.06
C GLU A 244 -22.12 -1.18 -11.34
N SER A 245 -22.49 -2.30 -11.99
CA SER A 245 -23.88 -2.63 -12.29
C SER A 245 -24.73 -2.87 -11.04
N ALA A 246 -24.13 -3.40 -9.98
CA ALA A 246 -24.80 -3.62 -8.70
C ALA A 246 -25.12 -2.32 -7.94
N LYS A 247 -24.48 -1.19 -8.31
CA LYS A 247 -24.72 0.15 -7.72
C LYS A 247 -24.65 0.14 -6.18
N LEU A 248 -23.65 -0.53 -5.65
CA LEU A 248 -23.46 -0.69 -4.21
C LEU A 248 -23.31 0.68 -3.52
N SER A 249 -24.24 1.02 -2.63
CA SER A 249 -24.27 2.34 -2.00
C SER A 249 -23.06 2.53 -1.07
N GLY A 250 -22.41 3.68 -1.16
CA GLY A 250 -21.24 4.01 -0.33
C GLY A 250 -19.90 3.47 -0.84
N LEU A 251 -19.90 2.46 -1.73
CA LEU A 251 -18.67 1.94 -2.33
C LEU A 251 -18.18 2.82 -3.49
N GLN A 252 -16.99 3.36 -3.34
CA GLN A 252 -16.27 4.08 -4.39
C GLN A 252 -15.31 3.10 -5.07
N VAL A 253 -15.48 2.90 -6.37
CA VAL A 253 -14.62 1.99 -7.16
C VAL A 253 -13.80 2.80 -8.16
N LYS A 254 -12.51 2.46 -8.28
CA LYS A 254 -11.64 2.95 -9.34
C LYS A 254 -10.99 1.79 -10.06
N LEU A 255 -11.37 1.59 -11.33
CA LEU A 255 -10.62 0.75 -12.25
C LEU A 255 -9.49 1.58 -12.87
N ASN A 256 -8.25 1.13 -12.72
CA ASN A 256 -7.08 1.71 -13.37
C ASN A 256 -6.43 0.71 -14.32
N TYR A 257 -6.44 1.08 -15.59
CA TYR A 257 -5.90 0.28 -16.66
C TYR A 257 -4.45 0.75 -16.95
N LEU A 258 -3.48 -0.02 -16.47
CA LEU A 258 -2.07 0.33 -16.37
C LEU A 258 -1.35 0.05 -17.70
N GLU A 259 -1.17 1.10 -18.48
CA GLU A 259 -0.66 1.01 -19.84
C GLU A 259 0.81 0.60 -19.90
N GLY A 260 1.14 -0.35 -20.78
CA GLY A 260 2.50 -0.86 -20.94
C GLY A 260 2.95 -1.91 -19.93
N PHE A 261 2.09 -2.30 -18.98
CA PHE A 261 2.43 -3.28 -17.94
C PHE A 261 1.79 -4.66 -18.15
N GLY A 262 2.50 -5.72 -17.74
CA GLY A 262 2.00 -7.09 -17.58
C GLY A 262 1.79 -7.46 -16.10
N HIS A 263 1.73 -8.76 -15.78
CA HIS A 263 1.26 -9.27 -14.49
C HIS A 263 2.00 -8.74 -13.26
N SER A 264 3.33 -8.88 -13.19
CA SER A 264 4.07 -8.46 -11.99
C SER A 264 4.44 -6.98 -12.01
N GLY A 265 4.78 -6.44 -13.18
CA GLY A 265 5.27 -5.08 -13.32
C GLY A 265 4.25 -4.01 -12.94
N MET A 266 2.96 -4.31 -13.07
CA MET A 266 1.88 -3.37 -12.74
C MET A 266 1.77 -3.05 -11.24
N ASN A 267 2.36 -3.86 -10.34
CA ASN A 267 2.30 -3.62 -8.90
C ASN A 267 2.91 -2.27 -8.53
N ILE A 268 3.97 -1.84 -9.22
CA ILE A 268 4.66 -0.57 -8.94
C ILE A 268 3.72 0.64 -9.13
N PRO A 269 3.19 0.92 -10.33
CA PRO A 269 2.25 2.04 -10.52
C PRO A 269 0.89 1.78 -9.84
N GLY A 270 0.49 0.51 -9.71
CA GLY A 270 -0.76 0.11 -9.06
C GLY A 270 -0.80 0.48 -7.58
N TYR A 271 0.28 0.26 -6.84
CA TYR A 271 0.34 0.60 -5.42
C TYR A 271 0.31 2.12 -5.21
N ALA A 272 1.11 2.87 -5.98
CA ALA A 272 1.13 4.33 -5.92
C ALA A 272 -0.26 4.93 -6.22
N GLY A 273 -0.88 4.53 -7.33
CA GLY A 273 -2.22 4.98 -7.70
C GLY A 273 -3.31 4.53 -6.73
N GLY A 274 -3.13 3.35 -6.12
CA GLY A 274 -3.99 2.82 -5.07
C GLY A 274 -3.96 3.66 -3.80
N TYR A 275 -2.78 4.03 -3.30
CA TYR A 275 -2.65 4.88 -2.11
C TYR A 275 -3.31 6.25 -2.29
N GLN A 276 -3.04 6.89 -3.43
CA GLN A 276 -3.68 8.16 -3.77
C GLN A 276 -5.21 8.05 -3.80
N PHE A 277 -5.75 6.92 -4.26
CA PHE A 277 -7.19 6.70 -4.29
C PHE A 277 -7.76 6.42 -2.90
N LEU A 278 -7.18 5.49 -2.14
CA LEU A 278 -7.63 5.15 -0.78
C LEU A 278 -7.66 6.37 0.13
N PHE A 279 -6.60 7.19 0.08
CA PHE A 279 -6.47 8.38 0.91
C PHE A 279 -6.83 9.68 0.19
N GLN A 280 -7.55 9.59 -0.94
CA GLN A 280 -7.98 10.76 -1.68
C GLN A 280 -8.69 11.73 -0.74
N ARG A 281 -8.15 12.94 -0.67
CA ARG A 281 -8.61 14.00 0.22
C ARG A 281 -9.93 14.57 -0.30
N PRO A 282 -10.90 14.88 0.59
CA PRO A 282 -12.14 15.53 0.20
C PRO A 282 -11.88 16.88 -0.47
N VAL A 283 -12.65 17.18 -1.52
CA VAL A 283 -12.73 18.51 -2.12
C VAL A 283 -14.15 19.02 -1.89
N VAL A 284 -14.31 19.96 -0.96
CA VAL A 284 -15.61 20.49 -0.54
C VAL A 284 -15.78 21.91 -1.03
N THR A 285 -16.97 22.24 -1.54
CA THR A 285 -17.31 23.63 -1.88
C THR A 285 -17.60 24.41 -0.60
N VAL A 286 -16.84 25.48 -0.34
CA VAL A 286 -17.08 26.41 0.77
C VAL A 286 -17.63 27.74 0.25
N THR A 287 -18.39 28.45 1.09
CA THR A 287 -19.02 29.71 0.67
C THR A 287 -18.00 30.84 0.55
N LYS A 288 -18.31 31.85 -0.29
CA LYS A 288 -17.48 33.06 -0.40
C LYS A 288 -17.29 33.78 0.94
N GLN A 289 -18.29 33.69 1.83
CA GLN A 289 -18.21 34.25 3.18
C GLN A 289 -17.15 33.55 4.02
N VAL A 290 -17.09 32.21 3.99
CA VAL A 290 -16.05 31.42 4.68
C VAL A 290 -14.66 31.79 4.14
N LEU A 291 -14.49 31.83 2.81
CA LEU A 291 -13.20 32.21 2.21
C LEU A 291 -12.76 33.62 2.61
N LYS A 292 -13.69 34.59 2.58
CA LYS A 292 -13.43 35.97 3.00
C LYS A 292 -13.11 36.08 4.49
N HIS A 293 -13.57 35.16 5.33
CA HIS A 293 -13.27 35.18 6.76
C HIS A 293 -11.77 34.95 7.00
N TYR A 294 -11.15 34.05 6.24
CA TYR A 294 -9.73 33.68 6.42
C TYR A 294 -8.73 34.58 5.71
N ARG A 295 -9.15 35.46 4.80
CA ARG A 295 -8.23 36.40 4.14
C ARG A 295 -7.52 37.32 5.14
N GLY A 296 -6.27 37.65 4.90
CA GLY A 296 -5.51 38.59 5.71
C GLY A 296 -4.03 38.22 5.81
N THR A 297 -3.30 39.02 6.57
CA THR A 297 -1.89 38.76 6.89
C THR A 297 -1.79 38.11 8.25
N TYR A 298 -1.01 37.05 8.34
CA TYR A 298 -0.72 36.33 9.56
C TYR A 298 0.78 36.40 9.84
N LYS A 299 1.15 36.40 11.13
CA LYS A 299 2.55 36.31 11.60
C LYS A 299 2.74 35.01 12.39
N ILE A 300 3.96 34.49 12.44
CA ILE A 300 4.27 33.36 13.33
C ILE A 300 3.97 33.75 14.79
N LYS A 301 3.40 32.81 15.52
CA LYS A 301 3.10 32.96 16.96
C LYS A 301 4.34 32.62 17.78
N GLY A 302 4.68 33.47 18.76
CA GLY A 302 5.79 33.23 19.68
C GLY A 302 7.08 33.92 19.27
N GLU A 303 7.67 33.57 18.13
CA GLU A 303 8.92 34.16 17.61
C GLU A 303 8.96 34.11 16.07
N GLY A 304 9.48 35.15 15.41
CA GLY A 304 9.65 35.25 13.95
C GLY A 304 8.90 36.41 13.30
N ASP A 305 9.53 37.07 12.33
CA ASP A 305 8.94 38.15 11.53
C ASP A 305 8.27 37.65 10.24
N ASP A 306 8.36 36.34 9.99
CA ASP A 306 7.83 35.72 8.78
C ASP A 306 6.31 35.86 8.71
N LYS A 307 5.87 36.32 7.55
CA LYS A 307 4.46 36.57 7.27
C LYS A 307 3.90 35.54 6.29
N LEU A 308 2.63 35.24 6.51
CA LEU A 308 1.80 34.45 5.61
C LEU A 308 0.63 35.32 5.16
N LEU A 309 0.54 35.60 3.86
CA LEU A 309 -0.60 36.29 3.28
C LEU A 309 -1.61 35.27 2.76
N ILE A 310 -2.81 35.25 3.33
CA ILE A 310 -3.94 34.49 2.79
C ILE A 310 -4.84 35.43 1.99
N SER A 311 -5.06 35.10 0.73
CA SER A 311 -5.92 35.86 -0.17
C SER A 311 -7.00 34.96 -0.80
N VAL A 312 -7.97 35.58 -1.49
CA VAL A 312 -8.97 34.84 -2.27
C VAL A 312 -8.76 35.17 -3.75
N VAL A 313 -8.45 34.16 -4.55
CA VAL A 313 -8.27 34.27 -6.01
C VAL A 313 -9.15 33.21 -6.67
N ASP A 314 -9.97 33.62 -7.63
CA ASP A 314 -10.87 32.74 -8.40
C ASP A 314 -11.72 31.76 -7.55
N GLY A 315 -12.13 32.21 -6.36
CA GLY A 315 -12.96 31.42 -5.45
C GLY A 315 -12.20 30.37 -4.62
N ALA A 316 -10.87 30.43 -4.57
CA ALA A 316 -10.04 29.60 -3.70
C ALA A 316 -9.21 30.46 -2.73
N LEU A 317 -8.79 29.88 -1.60
CA LEU A 317 -7.76 30.49 -0.77
C LEU A 317 -6.41 30.34 -1.48
N VAL A 318 -5.60 31.39 -1.47
CA VAL A 318 -4.20 31.34 -1.92
C VAL A 318 -3.33 31.78 -0.76
N ALA A 319 -2.48 30.87 -0.30
CA ALA A 319 -1.47 31.10 0.72
C ALA A 319 -0.16 31.56 0.08
N ARG A 320 0.33 32.73 0.47
CA ARG A 320 1.61 33.28 0.02
C ARG A 320 2.57 33.35 1.20
N PRO A 321 3.52 32.41 1.32
CA PRO A 321 4.61 32.56 2.27
C PRO A 321 5.49 33.77 1.89
N GLN A 322 6.30 34.23 2.84
CA GLN A 322 7.25 35.32 2.60
C GLN A 322 8.29 34.97 1.53
N GLU A 323 8.73 33.71 1.51
CA GLU A 323 9.59 33.15 0.48
C GLU A 323 8.91 31.96 -0.19
N GLY A 324 8.98 31.90 -1.51
CA GLY A 324 8.38 30.83 -2.32
C GLY A 324 7.15 31.25 -3.11
N GLU A 325 6.60 30.30 -3.87
CA GLU A 325 5.48 30.53 -4.76
C GLU A 325 4.12 30.52 -4.04
N PRO A 326 3.12 31.25 -4.53
CA PRO A 326 1.75 31.16 -4.03
C PRO A 326 1.17 29.75 -4.16
N LEU A 327 0.53 29.28 -3.09
CA LEU A 327 -0.11 27.97 -3.03
C LEU A 327 -1.63 28.12 -3.05
N THR A 328 -2.27 27.65 -4.12
CA THR A 328 -3.74 27.56 -4.19
C THR A 328 -4.23 26.41 -3.34
N LEU A 329 -5.17 26.68 -2.44
CA LEU A 329 -5.67 25.71 -1.48
C LEU A 329 -7.05 25.19 -1.85
N GLN A 330 -7.22 23.87 -1.79
CA GLN A 330 -8.49 23.16 -1.84
C GLN A 330 -9.06 23.03 -0.43
N ALA A 331 -10.37 23.20 -0.28
CA ALA A 331 -11.04 23.03 1.00
C ALA A 331 -11.33 21.54 1.24
N LYS A 332 -10.87 21.03 2.38
CA LYS A 332 -11.23 19.72 2.92
C LYS A 332 -12.48 19.82 3.81
N SER A 333 -12.62 20.94 4.52
CA SER A 333 -13.78 21.28 5.36
C SER A 333 -13.97 22.80 5.40
N GLN A 334 -14.86 23.32 6.25
CA GLN A 334 -14.99 24.77 6.46
C GLN A 334 -13.78 25.40 7.14
N THR A 335 -12.93 24.62 7.80
CA THR A 335 -11.79 25.08 8.60
C THR A 335 -10.46 24.47 8.13
N GLU A 336 -10.48 23.40 7.33
CA GLU A 336 -9.29 22.72 6.86
C GLU A 336 -9.14 22.86 5.34
N PHE A 337 -7.95 23.24 4.92
CA PHE A 337 -7.56 23.44 3.53
C PHE A 337 -6.21 22.80 3.25
N TYR A 338 -5.89 22.57 1.98
CA TYR A 338 -4.62 21.98 1.59
C TYR A 338 -4.19 22.31 0.17
N HIS A 339 -2.89 22.19 -0.11
CA HIS A 339 -2.37 22.29 -1.47
C HIS A 339 -2.25 20.89 -2.10
N PRO A 340 -2.79 20.64 -3.29
CA PRO A 340 -2.55 19.39 -4.01
C PRO A 340 -1.10 19.28 -4.49
N GLY A 341 -0.48 18.12 -4.33
CA GLY A 341 0.87 17.85 -4.86
C GLY A 341 2.02 18.33 -3.98
N SER A 342 1.74 18.81 -2.77
CA SER A 342 2.74 18.97 -1.72
C SER A 342 2.12 18.73 -0.35
N PHE A 343 2.94 18.32 0.64
CA PHE A 343 2.48 18.28 2.03
C PHE A 343 2.31 19.70 2.56
N TYR A 344 1.10 20.23 2.41
CA TYR A 344 0.72 21.54 2.93
C TYR A 344 -0.74 21.50 3.39
N ASN A 345 -0.96 21.52 4.70
CA ASN A 345 -2.27 21.64 5.32
C ASN A 345 -2.38 23.00 6.00
N ALA A 346 -3.52 23.66 5.84
CA ALA A 346 -3.87 24.88 6.57
C ALA A 346 -5.13 24.62 7.40
N ILE A 347 -4.99 24.69 8.72
CA ILE A 347 -6.04 24.40 9.70
C ILE A 347 -6.37 25.71 10.43
N PHE A 348 -7.54 26.27 10.13
CA PHE A 348 -7.99 27.52 10.71
C PHE A 348 -8.75 27.29 12.03
N ALA A 349 -8.40 28.06 13.05
CA ALA A 349 -9.06 28.08 14.35
C ALA A 349 -9.22 29.53 14.82
N GLY A 350 -10.40 30.11 14.58
CA GLY A 350 -10.66 31.53 14.85
C GLY A 350 -9.75 32.44 14.02
N ASN A 351 -8.92 33.24 14.69
CA ASN A 351 -7.94 34.12 14.04
C ASN A 351 -6.57 33.47 13.82
N ASN A 352 -6.42 32.19 14.16
CA ASN A 352 -5.17 31.47 13.98
C ASN A 352 -5.26 30.52 12.79
N VAL A 353 -4.13 30.27 12.15
CA VAL A 353 -3.97 29.19 11.18
C VAL A 353 -2.75 28.38 11.54
N THR A 354 -2.92 27.06 11.63
CA THR A 354 -1.81 26.12 11.75
C THR A 354 -1.46 25.63 10.36
N ILE A 355 -0.20 25.81 9.97
CA ILE A 355 0.34 25.26 8.73
C ILE A 355 1.14 24.02 9.07
N GLU A 356 0.71 22.86 8.55
CA GLU A 356 1.45 21.61 8.65
C GLU A 356 2.11 21.33 7.30
N THR A 357 3.41 21.14 7.32
CA THR A 357 4.20 20.72 6.16
C THR A 357 4.97 19.45 6.47
N PHE A 358 5.60 18.86 5.44
CA PHE A 358 6.53 17.75 5.66
C PHE A 358 7.65 18.10 6.67
N PHE A 359 8.05 19.38 6.75
CA PHE A 359 9.16 19.84 7.59
C PHE A 359 8.76 20.20 9.02
N GLY A 360 7.46 20.26 9.32
CA GLY A 360 6.98 20.59 10.65
C GLY A 360 5.69 21.38 10.65
N VAL A 361 5.33 21.84 11.85
CA VAL A 361 4.08 22.54 12.13
C VAL A 361 4.40 23.94 12.62
N THR A 362 3.76 24.95 12.02
CA THR A 362 3.92 26.36 12.39
C THR A 362 2.55 26.98 12.65
N GLU A 363 2.38 27.60 13.81
CA GLU A 363 1.18 28.37 14.15
C GLU A 363 1.34 29.84 13.76
N PHE A 364 0.34 30.38 13.07
CA PHE A 364 0.28 31.80 12.74
C PHE A 364 -0.95 32.47 13.36
N GLU A 365 -0.80 33.72 13.77
CA GLU A 365 -1.87 34.59 14.27
C GLU A 365 -2.16 35.72 13.27
N LYS A 366 -3.44 35.98 13.00
CA LYS A 366 -3.87 37.05 12.09
C LYS A 366 -3.62 38.43 12.69
N ILE A 367 -2.94 39.29 11.92
CA ILE A 367 -2.61 40.67 12.32
C ILE A 367 -3.30 41.74 11.48
N SER A 368 -3.78 41.41 10.29
CA SER A 368 -4.56 42.32 9.45
C SER A 368 -5.55 41.58 8.56
N ARG A 369 -6.60 42.28 8.09
CA ARG A 369 -7.64 41.75 7.18
C ARG A 369 -7.29 41.91 5.72
#